data_AF-A0A7C5KEU0-F1
#
_entry.id   AF-A0A7C5KEU0-F1
#
_cell.length_a   1.000
_cell.length_b   1.000
_cell.length_c   1.000
_cell.angle_alpha   90.00
_cell.angle_beta   90.00
_cell.angle_gamma   90.00
#
_symmetry.space_group_name_H-M   'P 1'
#
loop_
_entity.id
_entity.type
_entity.pdbx_description
1 polymer ?
#
loop_
_entity_poly.entity_id
_entity_poly.type
_entity_poly.pdbx_seq_one_letter_code
_entity_poly.pdbx_strand_id
1 'polypeptide(L)'
;MRILAVANQKGGCGKTTVAVNLASALADRGRRVLLVDLDPQAHATAALGVDPTEIHQNLYDVLTASEDRQVTLDRILIERGENLFLAPSAVFLSAVEQELSGVPGREERLLKAIRGLDQFFRYIILDCPPSLGLLTFNALRAAGEVLVPVEPSSFSLRGIQLLQDSVEILENASGQDLRVYPIANNINLRTRFGRAVLEEIRQRFGERAMKTIIPPSTRVKEAAALGKPLTRFDPSNSATRAFKNLAWEILAQEEEPEIRALEERIESQASPHLVEEGRVLFRFRDPQASTVYVVGEFNNWTPNQEARMEPKGQGLFETRIDLEPGIYQYRFIV
;
A
#
# COMPACT_ATOMS: atom_id res chain seq x y z
N MET A 1 -4.92 -6.95 0.60
CA MET A 1 -4.81 -5.91 1.66
C MET A 1 -3.41 -5.32 1.61
N ARG A 2 -3.27 -3.99 1.62
CA ARG A 2 -1.99 -3.27 1.63
C ARG A 2 -1.82 -2.54 2.95
N ILE A 3 -0.68 -2.73 3.62
CA ILE A 3 -0.41 -2.16 4.95
C ILE A 3 0.76 -1.18 4.80
N LEU A 4 0.50 0.10 5.11
CA LEU A 4 1.50 1.16 5.04
C LEU A 4 1.74 1.74 6.44
N ALA A 5 2.98 1.67 6.91
CA ALA A 5 3.39 2.40 8.11
C ALA A 5 3.79 3.83 7.75
N VAL A 6 3.50 4.79 8.62
CA VAL A 6 3.99 6.16 8.53
C VAL A 6 4.97 6.38 9.68
N ALA A 7 6.27 6.32 9.38
CA ALA A 7 7.31 6.27 10.39
C ALA A 7 8.44 7.26 10.12
N ASN A 8 8.98 7.84 11.20
CA ASN A 8 10.15 8.71 11.22
C ASN A 8 10.53 8.96 12.69
N GLN A 9 11.81 8.74 13.04
CA GLN A 9 12.36 8.95 14.38
C GLN A 9 12.27 10.42 14.84
N LYS A 10 12.14 11.37 13.91
CA LYS A 10 11.98 12.78 14.27
C LYS A 10 10.55 13.09 14.72
N GLY A 11 10.41 13.70 15.90
CA GLY A 11 9.16 14.34 16.32
C GLY A 11 8.80 15.53 15.42
N GLY A 12 7.51 15.78 15.20
CA GLY A 12 7.04 16.96 14.48
C GLY A 12 7.11 16.93 12.94
N CYS A 13 7.66 15.87 12.32
CA CYS A 13 7.77 15.74 10.86
C CYS A 13 6.42 15.50 10.13
N GLY A 14 5.31 15.41 10.86
CA GLY A 14 3.96 15.27 10.30
C GLY A 14 3.48 13.85 10.02
N LYS A 15 3.98 12.82 10.74
CA LYS A 15 3.49 11.43 10.65
C LYS A 15 1.98 11.31 10.76
N THR A 16 1.41 11.70 11.90
CA THR A 16 -0.03 11.70 12.13
C THR A 16 -0.80 12.49 11.09
N THR A 17 -0.27 13.64 10.67
CA THR A 17 -0.88 14.46 9.62
C THR A 17 -0.98 13.68 8.32
N VAL A 18 0.10 13.03 7.88
CA VAL A 18 0.11 12.20 6.67
C VAL A 18 -0.82 11.01 6.85
N ALA A 19 -0.73 10.28 7.97
CA ALA A 19 -1.52 9.07 8.23
C ALA A 19 -3.03 9.34 8.19
N VAL A 20 -3.51 10.33 8.95
CA VAL A 20 -4.94 10.69 9.04
C VAL A 20 -5.48 11.15 7.68
N ASN A 21 -4.75 12.04 7.00
CA ASN A 21 -5.25 12.62 5.76
C ASN A 21 -5.13 11.69 4.56
N LEU A 22 -4.09 10.83 4.52
CA LEU A 22 -4.01 9.76 3.54
C LEU A 22 -5.13 8.75 3.74
N ALA A 23 -5.37 8.31 4.99
CA ALA A 23 -6.45 7.36 5.28
C ALA A 23 -7.81 7.92 4.87
N SER A 24 -8.09 9.19 5.19
CA SER A 24 -9.32 9.84 4.74
C SER A 24 -9.38 10.00 3.21
N ALA A 25 -8.28 10.35 2.54
CA ALA A 25 -8.28 10.53 1.09
C ALA A 25 -8.48 9.22 0.33
N LEU A 26 -7.96 8.09 0.85
CA LEU A 26 -8.23 6.75 0.32
C LEU A 26 -9.68 6.33 0.57
N ALA A 27 -10.23 6.64 1.74
CA ALA A 27 -11.64 6.37 2.06
C ALA A 27 -12.61 7.16 1.17
N ASP A 28 -12.31 8.44 0.89
CA ASP A 28 -13.06 9.29 -0.06
C ASP A 28 -13.04 8.73 -1.50
N ARG A 29 -12.17 7.75 -1.80
CA ARG A 29 -12.10 7.01 -3.08
C ARG A 29 -12.78 5.65 -3.03
N GLY A 30 -13.62 5.41 -2.03
CA GLY A 30 -14.37 4.16 -1.87
C GLY A 30 -13.53 2.99 -1.40
N ARG A 31 -12.29 3.21 -0.94
CA ARG A 31 -11.48 2.13 -0.36
C ARG A 31 -11.81 1.99 1.11
N ARG A 32 -12.04 0.76 1.59
CA ARG A 32 -12.13 0.49 3.03
C ARG A 32 -10.76 0.59 3.68
N VAL A 33 -10.61 1.57 4.58
CA VAL A 33 -9.36 1.91 5.26
C VAL A 33 -9.50 1.77 6.77
N LEU A 34 -8.53 1.12 7.39
CA LEU A 34 -8.30 1.14 8.83
C LEU A 34 -7.08 2.01 9.14
N LEU A 35 -7.25 3.05 9.96
CA LEU A 35 -6.14 3.78 10.58
C LEU A 35 -5.89 3.18 11.97
N VAL A 36 -4.66 2.76 12.25
CA VAL A 36 -4.23 2.29 13.57
C VAL A 36 -3.31 3.34 14.17
N ASP A 37 -3.72 3.91 15.31
CA ASP A 37 -2.91 4.85 16.07
C ASP A 37 -1.97 4.06 16.98
N LEU A 38 -0.65 4.13 16.76
CA LEU A 38 0.35 3.49 17.61
C LEU A 38 1.10 4.49 18.50
N ASP A 39 0.74 5.77 18.47
CA ASP A 39 1.37 6.77 19.33
C ASP A 39 0.62 6.84 20.67
N PRO A 40 1.28 6.63 21.82
CA PRO A 40 0.64 6.84 23.12
C PRO A 40 0.09 8.25 23.32
N GLN A 41 0.54 9.25 22.56
CA GLN A 41 -0.04 10.60 22.58
C GLN A 41 -1.43 10.68 21.91
N ALA A 42 -1.86 9.62 21.21
CA ALA A 42 -3.18 9.48 20.62
C ALA A 42 -3.60 10.64 19.70
N HIS A 43 -2.63 11.21 18.99
CA HIS A 43 -2.87 12.36 18.12
C HIS A 43 -3.74 12.00 16.90
N ALA A 44 -3.62 10.78 16.34
CA ALA A 44 -4.47 10.37 15.23
C ALA A 44 -5.92 10.14 15.69
N THR A 45 -6.05 9.53 16.87
CA THR A 45 -7.31 9.29 17.56
C THR A 45 -8.06 10.61 17.79
N ALA A 46 -7.37 11.60 18.39
CA ALA A 46 -7.92 12.94 18.60
C ALA A 46 -8.21 13.67 17.27
N ALA A 47 -7.33 13.58 16.28
CA ALA A 47 -7.51 14.23 14.98
C ALA A 47 -8.69 13.67 14.17
N LEU A 48 -9.16 12.46 14.50
CA LEU A 48 -10.39 11.91 13.96
C LEU A 48 -11.62 12.21 14.83
N GLY A 49 -11.48 12.93 15.95
CA GLY A 49 -12.56 13.39 16.80
C GLY A 49 -13.04 12.36 17.82
N VAL A 50 -12.15 11.50 18.28
CA VAL A 50 -12.35 10.62 19.44
C VAL A 50 -11.50 11.14 20.59
N ASP A 51 -12.10 11.36 21.76
CA ASP A 51 -11.35 11.73 22.96
C ASP A 51 -10.65 10.49 23.54
N PRO A 52 -9.30 10.43 23.58
CA PRO A 52 -8.57 9.27 24.11
C PRO A 52 -8.87 8.96 25.57
N THR A 53 -9.36 9.92 26.35
CA THR A 53 -9.68 9.74 27.77
C THR A 53 -11.01 9.01 28.01
N GLU A 54 -11.90 9.00 27.01
CA GLU A 54 -13.19 8.31 27.06
C GLU A 54 -13.11 6.86 26.53
N ILE A 55 -11.94 6.42 26.07
CA ILE A 55 -11.75 5.11 25.45
C ILE A 55 -11.35 4.07 26.50
N HIS A 56 -12.26 3.15 26.79
CA HIS A 56 -12.03 2.07 27.76
C HIS A 56 -11.21 0.89 27.21
N GLN A 57 -11.37 0.56 25.92
CA GLN A 57 -10.58 -0.48 25.24
C GLN A 57 -9.91 0.12 24.02
N ASN A 58 -8.60 -0.03 23.93
CA ASN A 58 -7.80 0.57 22.87
C ASN A 58 -6.69 -0.39 22.42
N LEU A 59 -5.78 0.09 21.57
CA LEU A 59 -4.70 -0.73 21.02
C LEU A 59 -3.83 -1.39 22.10
N TYR A 60 -3.68 -0.76 23.27
CA TYR A 60 -2.97 -1.34 24.41
C TYR A 60 -3.53 -2.74 24.75
N ASP A 61 -4.85 -2.86 24.93
CA ASP A 61 -5.50 -4.12 25.31
C ASP A 61 -5.30 -5.22 24.25
N VAL A 62 -5.25 -4.85 22.98
CA VAL A 62 -5.03 -5.79 21.87
C VAL A 62 -3.60 -6.30 21.87
N LEU A 63 -2.61 -5.41 22.10
CA LEU A 63 -1.21 -5.80 22.09
C LEU A 63 -0.82 -6.63 23.32
N THR A 64 -1.41 -6.33 24.48
CA THR A 64 -1.18 -7.06 25.73
C THR A 64 -2.09 -8.26 25.95
N ALA A 65 -3.01 -8.53 25.00
CA ALA A 65 -3.92 -9.67 25.07
C ALA A 65 -3.18 -11.00 25.35
N SER A 66 -3.77 -11.82 26.19
CA SER A 66 -3.28 -13.14 26.59
C SER A 66 -4.39 -14.18 26.46
N GLU A 67 -4.10 -15.45 26.75
CA GLU A 67 -5.11 -16.52 26.73
C GLU A 67 -6.29 -16.21 27.67
N ASP A 68 -6.02 -15.59 28.82
CA ASP A 68 -7.04 -15.25 29.83
C ASP A 68 -7.82 -13.96 29.51
N ARG A 69 -7.27 -13.08 28.68
CA ARG A 69 -7.88 -11.79 28.31
C ARG A 69 -7.69 -11.54 26.82
N GLN A 70 -8.55 -12.15 26.01
CA GLN A 70 -8.58 -11.90 24.57
C GLN A 70 -9.33 -10.62 24.24
N VAL A 71 -8.58 -9.63 23.77
CA VAL A 71 -9.12 -8.46 23.08
C VAL A 71 -8.57 -8.47 21.66
N THR A 72 -9.47 -8.47 20.69
CA THR A 72 -9.15 -8.51 19.26
C THR A 72 -9.34 -7.13 18.64
N LEU A 73 -8.64 -6.87 17.52
CA LEU A 73 -8.64 -5.53 16.91
C LEU A 73 -10.03 -5.09 16.47
N ASP A 74 -10.88 -6.01 15.99
CA ASP A 74 -12.26 -5.74 15.55
C ASP A 74 -13.14 -5.15 16.66
N ARG A 75 -12.89 -5.50 17.93
CA ARG A 75 -13.68 -5.04 19.07
C ARG A 75 -13.42 -3.59 19.47
N ILE A 76 -12.27 -3.03 19.08
CA ILE A 76 -11.89 -1.66 19.41
C ILE A 76 -12.12 -0.68 18.26
N LEU A 77 -12.62 -1.15 17.11
CA LEU A 77 -12.75 -0.32 15.92
C LEU A 77 -13.87 0.71 16.08
N ILE A 78 -13.56 1.94 15.73
CA ILE A 78 -14.49 3.06 15.71
C ILE A 78 -14.67 3.51 14.26
N GLU A 79 -15.89 3.50 13.76
CA GLU A 79 -16.20 4.06 12.45
C GLU A 79 -16.16 5.60 12.54
N ARG A 80 -15.31 6.23 11.71
CA ARG A 80 -15.12 7.68 11.68
C ARG A 80 -15.56 8.31 10.37
N GLY A 81 -16.40 7.62 9.61
CA GLY A 81 -17.07 8.06 8.40
C GLY A 81 -17.04 6.98 7.32
N GLU A 82 -17.61 7.27 6.16
CA GLU A 82 -17.76 6.28 5.10
C GLU A 82 -16.40 5.66 4.72
N ASN A 83 -16.31 4.33 4.84
CA ASN A 83 -15.12 3.54 4.56
C ASN A 83 -13.87 3.83 5.43
N LEU A 84 -13.96 4.67 6.48
CA LEU A 84 -12.84 5.02 7.35
C LEU A 84 -13.07 4.54 8.78
N PHE A 85 -12.18 3.68 9.25
CA PHE A 85 -12.21 3.07 10.58
C PHE A 85 -10.94 3.43 11.35
N LEU A 86 -11.04 3.49 12.67
CA LEU A 86 -9.95 3.81 13.58
C LEU A 86 -9.80 2.69 14.61
N ALA A 87 -8.58 2.16 14.77
CA ALA A 87 -8.17 1.47 15.98
C ALA A 87 -7.45 2.50 16.88
N PRO A 88 -8.08 2.96 17.96
CA PRO A 88 -7.58 4.08 18.74
C PRO A 88 -6.43 3.69 19.67
N SER A 89 -5.62 4.66 20.07
CA SER A 89 -4.66 4.55 21.17
C SER A 89 -5.07 5.42 22.35
N ALA A 90 -4.37 5.22 23.47
CA ALA A 90 -4.47 6.04 24.67
C ALA A 90 -3.10 6.12 25.36
N VAL A 91 -2.97 7.03 26.33
CA VAL A 91 -1.72 7.29 27.07
C VAL A 91 -1.09 6.02 27.64
N PHE A 92 -1.90 5.07 28.09
CA PHE A 92 -1.44 3.82 28.69
C PHE A 92 -0.74 2.88 27.71
N LEU A 93 -0.85 3.10 26.39
CA LEU A 93 -0.08 2.38 25.36
C LEU A 93 1.44 2.49 25.58
N SER A 94 1.91 3.54 26.29
CA SER A 94 3.31 3.69 26.68
C SER A 94 3.82 2.57 27.61
N ALA A 95 2.93 1.88 28.33
CA ALA A 95 3.28 0.78 29.23
C ALA A 95 3.52 -0.56 28.53
N VAL A 96 3.13 -0.70 27.25
CA VAL A 96 3.23 -1.97 26.48
C VAL A 96 4.64 -2.56 26.52
N GLU A 97 5.66 -1.72 26.39
CA GLU A 97 7.06 -2.19 26.35
C GLU A 97 7.51 -2.81 27.67
N GLN A 98 7.09 -2.22 28.79
CA GLN A 98 7.39 -2.76 30.12
C GLN A 98 6.62 -4.06 30.37
N GLU A 99 5.35 -4.12 30.00
CA GLU A 99 4.47 -5.27 30.25
C GLU A 99 4.84 -6.48 29.40
N LEU A 100 5.22 -6.26 28.15
CA LEU A 100 5.68 -7.33 27.26
C LEU A 100 7.17 -7.64 27.43
N SER A 101 7.83 -7.10 28.45
CA SER A 101 9.24 -7.39 28.71
C SER A 101 9.46 -8.89 28.97
N GLY A 102 10.39 -9.49 28.23
CA GLY A 102 10.67 -10.93 28.31
C GLY A 102 9.62 -11.85 27.67
N VAL A 103 8.53 -11.30 27.12
CA VAL A 103 7.49 -12.09 26.44
C VAL A 103 7.97 -12.45 25.02
N PRO A 104 8.03 -13.74 24.65
CA PRO A 104 8.43 -14.15 23.31
C PRO A 104 7.48 -13.61 22.22
N GLY A 105 8.06 -13.13 21.12
CA GLY A 105 7.30 -12.63 19.97
C GLY A 105 6.51 -11.35 20.22
N ARG A 106 6.92 -10.53 21.20
CA ARG A 106 6.31 -9.23 21.53
C ARG A 106 6.36 -8.23 20.36
N GLU A 107 7.31 -8.38 19.45
CA GLU A 107 7.49 -7.57 18.25
C GLU A 107 6.47 -7.92 17.14
N GLU A 108 5.74 -9.02 17.27
CA GLU A 108 4.78 -9.52 16.27
C GLU A 108 3.32 -9.41 16.71
N ARG A 109 3.04 -8.78 17.86
CA ARG A 109 1.69 -8.68 18.43
C ARG A 109 0.72 -8.03 17.46
N LEU A 110 1.11 -6.89 16.85
CA LEU A 110 0.27 -6.21 15.87
C LEU A 110 0.11 -7.03 14.58
N LEU A 111 1.19 -7.63 14.09
CA LEU A 111 1.16 -8.50 12.91
C LEU A 111 0.13 -9.62 13.09
N LYS A 112 0.11 -10.25 14.28
CA LYS A 112 -0.86 -11.30 14.62
C LYS A 112 -2.28 -10.74 14.72
N ALA A 113 -2.46 -9.57 15.35
CA ALA A 113 -3.77 -8.93 15.51
C ALA A 113 -4.42 -8.47 14.19
N ILE A 114 -3.62 -8.17 13.17
CA ILE A 114 -4.10 -7.74 11.84
C ILE A 114 -4.47 -8.92 10.92
N ARG A 115 -4.04 -10.15 11.24
CA ARG A 115 -4.35 -11.32 10.42
C ARG A 115 -5.87 -11.52 10.28
N GLY A 116 -6.34 -11.77 9.07
CA GLY A 116 -7.76 -11.99 8.77
C GLY A 116 -8.58 -10.72 8.58
N LEU A 117 -7.97 -9.53 8.67
CA LEU A 117 -8.64 -8.26 8.38
C LEU A 117 -8.69 -7.92 6.88
N ASP A 118 -8.05 -8.72 6.04
CA ASP A 118 -8.00 -8.55 4.59
C ASP A 118 -9.36 -8.70 3.91
N GLN A 119 -10.27 -9.45 4.53
CA GLN A 119 -11.67 -9.55 4.10
C GLN A 119 -12.48 -8.26 4.34
N PHE A 120 -12.00 -7.37 5.22
CA PHE A 120 -12.70 -6.15 5.61
C PHE A 120 -12.03 -4.88 5.07
N PHE A 121 -10.70 -4.85 5.02
CA PHE A 121 -9.96 -3.64 4.67
C PHE A 121 -9.07 -3.86 3.45
N ARG A 122 -9.16 -2.94 2.48
CA ARG A 122 -8.19 -2.90 1.38
C ARG A 122 -6.88 -2.29 1.88
N TYR A 123 -6.96 -1.30 2.76
CA TYR A 123 -5.82 -0.55 3.29
C TYR A 123 -5.79 -0.54 4.82
N ILE A 124 -4.60 -0.70 5.38
CA ILE A 124 -4.31 -0.39 6.78
C ILE A 124 -3.20 0.64 6.82
N ILE A 125 -3.43 1.76 7.48
CA ILE A 125 -2.45 2.82 7.70
C ILE A 125 -2.04 2.79 9.17
N LEU A 126 -0.74 2.71 9.45
CA LEU A 126 -0.21 2.65 10.81
C LEU A 126 0.47 3.99 11.13
N ASP A 127 -0.04 4.75 12.10
CA ASP A 127 0.60 5.99 12.58
C ASP A 127 1.59 5.67 13.69
N CYS A 128 2.89 5.71 13.38
CA CYS A 128 3.94 5.31 14.32
C CYS A 128 4.35 6.44 15.27
N PRO A 129 4.76 6.12 16.52
CA PRO A 129 5.32 7.10 17.44
C PRO A 129 6.67 7.66 16.94
N PRO A 130 7.17 8.78 17.52
CA PRO A 130 8.48 9.36 17.17
C PRO A 130 9.68 8.58 17.73
N SER A 131 9.53 7.31 18.09
CA SER A 131 10.60 6.47 18.66
C SER A 131 10.78 5.19 17.85
N LEU A 132 12.00 4.65 17.85
CA LEU A 132 12.30 3.32 17.28
C LEU A 132 12.25 2.25 18.38
N GLY A 133 11.11 2.18 19.08
CA GLY A 133 10.85 1.21 20.14
C GLY A 133 9.90 0.08 19.70
N LEU A 134 9.41 -0.67 20.68
CA LEU A 134 8.58 -1.87 20.45
C LEU A 134 7.34 -1.62 19.58
N LEU A 135 6.66 -0.48 19.75
CA LEU A 135 5.46 -0.12 18.97
C LEU A 135 5.79 0.10 17.50
N THR A 136 6.88 0.79 17.20
CA THR A 136 7.34 0.99 15.83
C THR A 136 7.78 -0.32 15.21
N PHE A 137 8.47 -1.20 15.96
CA PHE A 137 8.83 -2.53 15.44
C PHE A 137 7.59 -3.38 15.11
N ASN A 138 6.56 -3.35 15.96
CA ASN A 138 5.28 -3.99 15.68
C ASN A 138 4.66 -3.46 14.37
N ALA A 139 4.69 -2.14 14.17
CA ALA A 139 4.18 -1.53 12.95
C ALA A 139 4.96 -1.98 11.71
N LEU A 140 6.29 -1.98 11.76
CA LEU A 140 7.14 -2.37 10.64
C LEU A 140 7.10 -3.85 10.32
N ARG A 141 6.94 -4.70 11.33
CA ARG A 141 6.74 -6.15 11.15
C ARG A 141 5.39 -6.43 10.51
N ALA A 142 4.37 -5.63 10.81
CA ALA A 142 3.05 -5.74 10.21
C ALA A 142 2.97 -5.13 8.81
N ALA A 143 3.74 -4.07 8.53
CA ALA A 143 3.71 -3.36 7.26
C ALA A 143 4.71 -3.94 6.24
N GLY A 144 4.33 -3.99 4.97
CA GLY A 144 5.26 -4.29 3.86
C GLY A 144 5.88 -3.03 3.25
N GLU A 145 5.40 -1.87 3.68
CA GLU A 145 5.70 -0.57 3.07
C GLU A 145 5.74 0.52 4.14
N VAL A 146 6.65 1.48 3.99
CA VAL A 146 6.79 2.60 4.93
C VAL A 146 6.83 3.92 4.18
N LEU A 147 5.90 4.81 4.52
CA LEU A 147 5.96 6.22 4.17
C LEU A 147 6.81 6.96 5.19
N VAL A 148 7.80 7.72 4.74
CA VAL A 148 8.68 8.51 5.62
C VAL A 148 8.49 10.00 5.34
N PRO A 149 7.70 10.72 6.15
CA PRO A 149 7.53 12.16 6.00
C PRO A 149 8.84 12.91 6.22
N VAL A 150 9.24 13.69 5.22
CA VAL A 150 10.47 14.46 5.21
C VAL A 150 10.12 15.94 5.21
N GLU A 151 10.40 16.63 6.31
CA GLU A 151 10.21 18.07 6.40
C GLU A 151 11.53 18.83 6.15
N PRO A 152 11.45 20.09 5.69
CA PRO A 152 12.63 20.95 5.62
C PRO A 152 13.16 21.17 7.05
N SER A 153 14.35 20.68 7.35
CA SER A 153 15.03 20.94 8.62
C SER A 153 16.33 21.69 8.40
N SER A 154 16.74 22.51 9.37
CA SER A 154 17.87 23.46 9.28
C SER A 154 19.23 22.86 8.83
N PHE A 155 19.34 21.53 8.75
CA PHE A 155 20.54 20.78 8.34
C PHE A 155 20.20 19.84 7.18
N SER A 156 20.06 20.38 5.97
CA SER A 156 19.55 19.64 4.79
C SER A 156 20.36 18.40 4.39
N LEU A 157 21.70 18.39 4.56
CA LEU A 157 22.53 17.21 4.24
C LEU A 157 22.53 16.14 5.35
N ARG A 158 22.51 16.56 6.62
CA ARG A 158 22.45 15.60 7.76
C ARG A 158 21.07 14.98 7.92
N GLY A 159 20.01 15.74 7.63
CA GLY A 159 18.63 15.26 7.77
C GLY A 159 18.28 14.09 6.85
N ILE A 160 19.00 13.94 5.73
CA ILE A 160 18.80 12.86 4.77
C ILE A 160 19.73 11.67 5.04
N GLN A 161 20.95 11.90 5.55
CA GLN A 161 21.78 10.82 6.09
C GLN A 161 21.08 10.12 7.25
N LEU A 162 20.53 10.90 8.20
CA LEU A 162 19.68 10.38 9.28
C LEU A 162 18.47 9.61 8.78
N LEU A 163 17.99 9.93 7.58
CA LEU A 163 16.86 9.25 6.94
C LEU A 163 17.30 7.91 6.35
N GLN A 164 18.47 7.84 5.71
CA GLN A 164 19.07 6.56 5.29
C GLN A 164 19.39 5.67 6.49
N ASP A 165 20.03 6.22 7.52
CA ASP A 165 20.30 5.50 8.76
C ASP A 165 18.99 5.04 9.39
N SER A 166 17.95 5.89 9.41
CA SER A 166 16.62 5.50 9.86
C SER A 166 16.06 4.35 9.00
N VAL A 167 16.15 4.43 7.67
CA VAL A 167 15.66 3.38 6.77
C VAL A 167 16.37 2.06 7.01
N GLU A 168 17.70 2.07 7.09
CA GLU A 168 18.49 0.88 7.37
C GLU A 168 18.15 0.28 8.74
N ILE A 169 17.96 1.13 9.76
CA ILE A 169 17.49 0.69 11.09
C ILE A 169 16.08 0.10 11.00
N LEU A 170 15.16 0.72 10.24
CA LEU A 170 13.79 0.24 10.05
C LEU A 170 13.77 -1.12 9.33
N GLU A 171 14.54 -1.26 8.24
CA GLU A 171 14.72 -2.51 7.48
C GLU A 171 15.26 -3.62 8.40
N ASN A 172 16.38 -3.36 9.10
CA ASN A 172 16.97 -4.31 10.04
C ASN A 172 16.02 -4.70 11.19
N ALA A 173 15.27 -3.75 11.73
CA ALA A 173 14.33 -4.02 12.82
C ALA A 173 13.10 -4.84 12.37
N SER A 174 12.63 -4.59 11.13
CA SER A 174 11.51 -5.31 10.55
C SER A 174 11.83 -6.77 10.23
N GLY A 175 13.10 -7.13 10.08
CA GLY A 175 13.52 -8.48 9.70
C GLY A 175 12.93 -8.96 8.37
N GLN A 176 12.54 -8.04 7.49
CA GLN A 176 11.99 -8.29 6.16
C GLN A 176 12.37 -7.16 5.18
N ASP A 177 12.19 -7.41 3.88
CA ASP A 177 12.38 -6.39 2.86
C ASP A 177 11.26 -5.34 2.93
N LEU A 178 11.57 -4.16 3.47
CA LEU A 178 10.64 -3.03 3.53
C LEU A 178 10.79 -2.13 2.32
N ARG A 179 9.67 -1.85 1.64
CA ARG A 179 9.64 -0.82 0.60
C ARG A 179 9.45 0.55 1.25
N VAL A 180 10.49 1.38 1.16
CA VAL A 180 10.47 2.72 1.75
C VAL A 180 10.18 3.79 0.72
N TYR A 181 9.25 4.67 1.07
CA TYR A 181 8.75 5.77 0.26
C TYR A 181 8.87 7.11 1.00
N PRO A 182 9.97 7.86 0.78
CA PRO A 182 10.07 9.21 1.30
C PRO A 182 9.00 10.11 0.69
N ILE A 183 8.36 10.92 1.52
CA ILE A 183 7.39 11.92 1.08
C ILE A 183 7.81 13.31 1.53
N ALA A 184 7.90 14.23 0.57
CA ALA A 184 8.18 15.63 0.81
C ALA A 184 7.00 16.29 1.56
N ASN A 185 7.14 16.48 2.87
CA ASN A 185 6.10 17.03 3.72
C ASN A 185 6.42 18.48 4.14
N ASN A 186 5.39 19.33 4.23
CA ASN A 186 5.51 20.72 4.65
C ASN A 186 6.57 21.51 3.85
N ILE A 187 6.71 21.25 2.54
CA ILE A 187 7.75 21.89 1.69
C ILE A 187 7.17 23.07 0.90
N ASN A 188 7.78 24.25 1.06
CA ASN A 188 7.45 25.43 0.27
C ASN A 188 8.38 25.60 -0.96
N LEU A 189 7.86 25.24 -2.14
CA LEU A 189 8.59 25.33 -3.42
C LEU A 189 8.89 26.75 -3.89
N ARG A 190 8.27 27.78 -3.30
CA ARG A 190 8.61 29.19 -3.60
C ARG A 190 9.98 29.57 -3.02
N THR A 191 10.45 28.82 -2.03
CA THR A 191 11.74 29.07 -1.38
C THR A 191 12.87 28.32 -2.10
N ARG A 192 14.08 28.90 -2.12
CA ARG A 192 15.28 28.19 -2.59
C ARG A 192 15.54 26.95 -1.75
N PHE A 193 15.37 27.08 -0.44
CA PHE A 193 15.57 25.99 0.51
C PHE A 193 14.64 24.79 0.26
N GLY A 194 13.33 25.03 0.10
CA GLY A 194 12.37 23.97 -0.18
C GLY A 194 12.64 23.24 -1.50
N ARG A 195 13.10 23.96 -2.54
CA ARG A 195 13.52 23.34 -3.81
C ARG A 195 14.78 22.47 -3.63
N ALA A 196 15.77 22.95 -2.90
CA ALA A 196 17.00 22.19 -2.63
C ALA A 196 16.72 20.91 -1.83
N VAL A 197 15.84 20.96 -0.82
CA VAL A 197 15.43 19.76 -0.06
C VAL A 197 14.74 18.74 -0.97
N LEU A 198 13.82 19.19 -1.84
CA LEU A 198 13.14 18.30 -2.79
C LEU A 198 14.12 17.64 -3.78
N GLU A 199 15.07 18.41 -4.30
CA GLU A 199 16.08 17.94 -5.23
C GLU A 199 16.94 16.84 -4.60
N GLU A 200 17.39 17.04 -3.36
CA GLU A 200 18.17 16.05 -2.62
C GLU A 200 17.36 14.76 -2.35
N ILE A 201 16.09 14.87 -1.96
CA ILE A 201 15.21 13.70 -1.80
C ILE A 201 15.15 12.91 -3.10
N ARG A 202 14.96 13.58 -4.25
CA ARG A 202 14.89 12.93 -5.55
C ARG A 202 16.22 12.33 -5.99
N GLN A 203 17.32 13.03 -5.77
CA GLN A 203 18.65 12.55 -6.14
C GLN A 203 19.01 11.26 -5.39
N ARG A 204 18.63 11.13 -4.11
CA ARG A 204 18.97 9.96 -3.30
C ARG A 204 18.03 8.79 -3.45
N PHE A 205 16.72 9.06 -3.53
CA PHE A 205 15.71 8.01 -3.50
C PHE A 205 15.12 7.72 -4.87
N GLY A 206 15.41 8.54 -5.89
CA GLY A 206 14.98 8.33 -7.27
C GLY A 206 13.48 8.05 -7.37
N GLU A 207 13.14 6.97 -8.06
CA GLU A 207 11.75 6.50 -8.24
C GLU A 207 11.09 5.99 -6.95
N ARG A 208 11.84 5.76 -5.85
CA ARG A 208 11.24 5.39 -4.55
C ARG A 208 10.61 6.59 -3.84
N ALA A 209 11.01 7.82 -4.16
CA ALA A 209 10.40 9.00 -3.57
C ALA A 209 8.99 9.23 -4.14
N MET A 210 8.04 9.54 -3.27
CA MET A 210 6.72 9.97 -3.71
C MET A 210 6.82 11.26 -4.53
N LYS A 211 6.18 11.27 -5.69
CA LYS A 211 6.10 12.42 -6.61
C LYS A 211 5.30 13.55 -5.97
N THR A 212 4.31 13.19 -5.15
CA THR A 212 3.47 14.13 -4.43
C THR A 212 4.24 14.90 -3.36
N ILE A 213 4.02 16.22 -3.31
CA ILE A 213 4.62 17.13 -2.32
C ILE A 213 3.49 17.73 -1.50
N ILE A 214 3.56 17.59 -0.18
CA ILE A 214 2.60 18.20 0.74
C ILE A 214 3.07 19.63 1.07
N PRO A 215 2.32 20.67 0.69
CA PRO A 215 2.68 22.06 1.00
C PRO A 215 2.38 22.40 2.47
N PRO A 216 3.01 23.46 3.02
CA PRO A 216 2.62 24.00 4.31
C PRO A 216 1.16 24.45 4.32
N SER A 217 0.45 24.17 5.41
CA SER A 217 -0.93 24.61 5.61
C SER A 217 -1.25 24.76 7.09
N THR A 218 -1.63 25.97 7.52
CA THR A 218 -2.09 26.23 8.90
C THR A 218 -3.40 25.51 9.21
N ARG A 219 -4.21 25.26 8.18
CA ARG A 219 -5.52 24.61 8.24
C ARG A 219 -5.45 23.17 8.73
N VAL A 220 -4.30 22.50 8.59
CA VAL A 220 -4.07 21.16 9.15
C VAL A 220 -4.26 21.16 10.66
N LYS A 221 -3.68 22.15 11.37
CA LYS A 221 -3.75 22.23 12.83
C LYS A 221 -5.17 22.57 13.29
N GLU A 222 -5.84 23.48 12.58
CA GLU A 222 -7.25 23.83 12.83
C GLU A 222 -8.18 22.62 12.66
N ALA A 223 -7.98 21.85 11.58
CA ALA A 223 -8.75 20.64 11.30
C ALA A 223 -8.57 19.59 12.41
N ALA A 224 -7.31 19.34 12.81
CA ALA A 224 -7.00 18.41 13.89
C ALA A 224 -7.62 18.83 15.23
N ALA A 225 -7.59 20.14 15.56
CA ALA A 225 -8.18 20.65 16.79
C ALA A 225 -9.72 20.50 16.83
N LEU A 226 -10.36 20.39 15.67
CA LEU A 226 -11.80 20.13 15.51
C LEU A 226 -12.12 18.65 15.32
N GLY A 227 -11.13 17.75 15.45
CA GLY A 227 -11.32 16.32 15.30
C GLY A 227 -11.76 15.89 13.90
N LYS A 228 -11.28 16.60 12.86
CA LYS A 228 -11.62 16.32 11.46
C LYS A 228 -10.36 16.21 10.60
N PRO A 229 -10.28 15.22 9.69
CA PRO A 229 -9.32 15.25 8.60
C PRO A 229 -9.43 16.55 7.78
N LEU A 230 -8.30 17.04 7.25
CA LEU A 230 -8.27 18.22 6.41
C LEU A 230 -9.11 18.04 5.14
N THR A 231 -9.13 16.82 4.58
CA THR A 231 -9.96 16.43 3.43
C THR A 231 -11.44 16.75 3.62
N ARG A 232 -11.94 16.68 4.86
CA ARG A 232 -13.33 16.98 5.22
C ARG A 232 -13.51 18.40 5.76
N PHE A 233 -12.51 18.93 6.47
CA PHE A 233 -12.55 20.28 7.03
C PHE A 233 -12.44 21.38 5.97
N ASP A 234 -11.51 21.23 5.02
CA ASP A 234 -11.29 22.19 3.94
C ASP A 234 -10.97 21.46 2.62
N PRO A 235 -12.00 20.96 1.91
CA PRO A 235 -11.83 20.19 0.67
C PRO A 235 -11.09 20.94 -0.46
N SER A 236 -11.12 22.28 -0.42
CA SER A 236 -10.56 23.17 -1.42
C SER A 236 -9.07 23.49 -1.21
N ASN A 237 -8.54 23.19 -0.02
CA ASN A 237 -7.18 23.53 0.38
C ASN A 237 -6.11 22.89 -0.53
N SER A 238 -4.99 23.58 -0.71
CA SER A 238 -3.85 23.05 -1.48
C SER A 238 -3.27 21.77 -0.87
N ALA A 239 -3.18 21.67 0.46
CA ALA A 239 -2.72 20.45 1.13
C ALA A 239 -3.74 19.31 1.00
N THR A 240 -5.04 19.60 1.00
CA THR A 240 -6.09 18.59 0.69
C THR A 240 -5.90 18.00 -0.69
N ARG A 241 -5.67 18.85 -1.71
CA ARG A 241 -5.36 18.36 -3.06
C ARG A 241 -4.10 17.51 -3.08
N ALA A 242 -3.08 17.88 -2.32
CA ALA A 242 -1.87 17.09 -2.20
C ALA A 242 -2.13 15.71 -1.57
N PHE A 243 -2.91 15.60 -0.48
CA PHE A 243 -3.27 14.29 0.08
C PHE A 243 -4.13 13.45 -0.87
N LYS A 244 -5.05 14.07 -1.62
CA LYS A 244 -5.81 13.39 -2.67
C LYS A 244 -4.90 12.86 -3.77
N ASN A 245 -3.86 13.59 -4.15
CA ASN A 245 -2.85 13.16 -5.13
C ASN A 245 -1.96 12.04 -4.58
N LEU A 246 -1.59 12.10 -3.30
CA LEU A 246 -0.84 11.01 -2.65
C LEU A 246 -1.66 9.71 -2.65
N ALA A 247 -2.96 9.79 -2.36
CA ALA A 247 -3.85 8.64 -2.44
C ALA A 247 -3.95 8.10 -3.89
N TRP A 248 -4.05 8.97 -4.91
CA TRP A 248 -3.98 8.56 -6.31
C TRP A 248 -2.67 7.84 -6.65
N GLU A 249 -1.54 8.38 -6.20
CA GLU A 249 -0.22 7.81 -6.46
C GLU A 249 -0.06 6.42 -5.84
N ILE A 250 -0.56 6.23 -4.62
CA ILE A 250 -0.60 4.93 -3.96
C ILE A 250 -1.51 3.96 -4.72
N LEU A 251 -2.70 4.39 -5.13
CA LEU A 251 -3.62 3.54 -5.91
C LEU A 251 -3.05 3.12 -7.26
N ALA A 252 -2.35 4.03 -7.97
CA ALA A 252 -1.75 3.72 -9.25
C ALA A 252 -0.67 2.61 -9.16
N GLN A 253 0.07 2.56 -8.06
CA GLN A 253 1.06 1.50 -7.80
C GLN A 253 0.42 0.11 -7.60
N GLU A 254 -0.88 0.05 -7.27
CA GLU A 254 -1.64 -1.20 -7.16
C GLU A 254 -2.16 -1.66 -8.52
N GLU A 255 -2.58 -0.73 -9.37
CA GLU A 255 -3.20 -1.01 -10.68
C GLU A 255 -2.15 -1.41 -11.75
N GLU A 256 -0.94 -0.85 -11.71
CA GLU A 256 0.10 -1.09 -12.72
C GLU A 256 0.55 -2.57 -12.81
N PRO A 257 0.79 -3.29 -11.70
CA PRO A 257 1.05 -4.74 -11.73
C PRO A 257 -0.17 -5.57 -12.16
N GLU A 258 -1.39 -5.18 -11.78
CA GLU A 258 -2.62 -5.89 -12.15
C GLU A 258 -2.91 -5.78 -13.65
N ILE A 259 -2.72 -4.58 -14.23
CA ILE A 259 -2.83 -4.34 -15.66
C ILE A 259 -1.77 -5.14 -16.42
N ARG A 260 -0.51 -5.08 -15.98
CA ARG A 260 0.57 -5.83 -16.63
C ARG A 260 0.34 -7.34 -16.60
N ALA A 261 -0.10 -7.88 -15.46
CA ALA A 261 -0.44 -9.29 -15.34
C ALA A 261 -1.64 -9.67 -16.22
N LEU A 262 -2.61 -8.76 -16.41
CA LEU A 262 -3.73 -8.96 -17.33
C LEU A 262 -3.26 -8.93 -18.79
N GLU A 263 -2.40 -7.99 -19.17
CA GLU A 263 -1.80 -7.89 -20.50
C GLU A 263 -0.99 -9.15 -20.83
N GLU A 264 -0.11 -9.60 -19.93
CA GLU A 264 0.66 -10.86 -20.10
C GLU A 264 -0.26 -12.09 -20.22
N ARG A 265 -1.39 -12.11 -19.50
CA ARG A 265 -2.41 -13.18 -19.61
C ARG A 265 -3.16 -13.13 -20.95
N ILE A 266 -3.45 -11.93 -21.46
CA ILE A 266 -4.09 -11.75 -22.78
C ILE A 266 -3.12 -12.18 -23.88
N GLU A 267 -1.88 -11.69 -23.82
CA GLU A 267 -0.84 -11.94 -24.82
C GLU A 267 -0.45 -13.42 -24.89
N SER A 268 -0.36 -14.10 -23.73
CA SER A 268 -0.09 -15.55 -23.68
C SER A 268 -1.24 -16.45 -24.13
N GLN A 269 -2.47 -15.93 -24.23
CA GLN A 269 -3.68 -16.69 -24.57
C GLN A 269 -4.19 -16.47 -25.99
N ALA A 270 -3.87 -15.34 -26.65
CA ALA A 270 -4.55 -14.93 -27.89
C ALA A 270 -3.65 -14.87 -29.14
N SER A 271 -2.32 -14.82 -29.00
CA SER A 271 -1.42 -14.59 -30.14
C SER A 271 -0.58 -15.83 -30.48
N PRO A 272 -0.55 -16.25 -31.77
CA PRO A 272 0.39 -17.26 -32.24
C PRO A 272 1.82 -16.74 -32.03
N HIS A 273 2.68 -17.56 -31.45
CA HIS A 273 4.08 -17.20 -31.23
C HIS A 273 5.02 -18.33 -31.66
N LEU A 274 6.19 -17.95 -32.17
CA LEU A 274 7.21 -18.86 -32.63
C LEU A 274 7.77 -19.64 -31.42
N VAL A 275 7.83 -20.97 -31.52
CA VAL A 275 8.38 -21.83 -30.46
C VAL A 275 9.68 -22.51 -30.87
N GLU A 276 9.85 -22.81 -32.17
CA GLU A 276 11.06 -23.34 -32.80
C GLU A 276 11.20 -22.71 -34.20
N GLU A 277 12.35 -22.86 -34.85
CA GLU A 277 12.56 -22.31 -36.20
C GLU A 277 11.52 -22.88 -37.17
N GLY A 278 10.68 -22.00 -37.74
CA GLY A 278 9.58 -22.38 -38.62
C GLY A 278 8.36 -23.00 -37.93
N ARG A 279 8.29 -23.09 -36.60
CA ARG A 279 7.15 -23.70 -35.89
C ARG A 279 6.44 -22.71 -34.98
N VAL A 280 5.15 -22.50 -35.25
CA VAL A 280 4.30 -21.53 -34.55
C VAL A 280 3.29 -22.26 -33.66
N LEU A 281 3.23 -21.88 -32.38
CA LEU A 281 2.24 -22.37 -31.44
C LEU A 281 0.99 -21.50 -31.48
N PHE A 282 -0.16 -22.14 -31.74
CA PHE A 282 -1.48 -21.54 -31.63
C PHE A 282 -2.12 -21.98 -30.31
N ARG A 283 -2.69 -21.03 -29.58
CA ARG A 283 -3.46 -21.27 -28.36
C ARG A 283 -4.84 -20.66 -28.49
N PHE A 284 -5.83 -21.33 -27.93
CA PHE A 284 -7.20 -20.83 -27.82
C PHE A 284 -7.80 -21.32 -26.52
N ARG A 285 -8.50 -20.45 -25.79
CA ARG A 285 -9.15 -20.81 -24.53
C ARG A 285 -10.64 -20.51 -24.58
N ASP A 286 -11.44 -21.55 -24.45
CA ASP A 286 -12.88 -21.48 -24.22
C ASP A 286 -13.30 -22.65 -23.30
N PRO A 287 -13.69 -22.36 -22.05
CA PRO A 287 -14.16 -23.38 -21.10
C PRO A 287 -15.43 -24.15 -21.53
N GLN A 288 -16.20 -23.62 -22.47
CA GLN A 288 -17.44 -24.24 -22.98
C GLN A 288 -17.21 -25.01 -24.28
N ALA A 289 -16.08 -24.78 -24.96
CA ALA A 289 -15.74 -25.47 -26.19
C ALA A 289 -15.46 -26.95 -25.94
N SER A 290 -16.09 -27.80 -26.76
CA SER A 290 -15.82 -29.25 -26.74
C SER A 290 -14.70 -29.64 -27.72
N THR A 291 -14.57 -28.88 -28.81
CA THR A 291 -13.54 -29.06 -29.85
C THR A 291 -13.20 -27.70 -30.43
N VAL A 292 -11.93 -27.49 -30.78
CA VAL A 292 -11.48 -26.27 -31.43
C VAL A 292 -10.58 -26.66 -32.60
N TYR A 293 -10.74 -25.98 -33.73
CA TYR A 293 -9.87 -26.09 -34.90
C TYR A 293 -9.21 -24.74 -35.16
N VAL A 294 -7.95 -24.77 -35.61
CA VAL A 294 -7.31 -23.60 -36.20
C VAL A 294 -7.26 -23.79 -37.72
N VAL A 295 -7.85 -22.85 -38.45
CA VAL A 295 -7.86 -22.89 -39.91
C VAL A 295 -7.31 -21.59 -40.48
N GLY A 296 -6.60 -21.67 -41.59
CA GLY A 296 -5.98 -20.52 -42.23
C GLY A 296 -5.46 -20.87 -43.61
N GLU A 297 -4.68 -19.95 -44.18
CA GLU A 297 -4.09 -20.13 -45.51
C GLU A 297 -3.18 -21.37 -45.58
N PHE A 298 -2.52 -21.73 -44.47
CA PHE A 298 -1.62 -22.90 -44.36
C PHE A 298 -2.33 -24.26 -44.39
N ASN A 299 -3.66 -24.32 -44.26
CA ASN A 299 -4.44 -25.55 -44.39
C ASN A 299 -5.67 -25.38 -45.29
N ASN A 300 -5.62 -24.42 -46.22
CA ASN A 300 -6.71 -24.10 -47.14
C ASN A 300 -8.06 -23.93 -46.43
N TRP A 301 -8.06 -23.30 -45.26
CA TRP A 301 -9.26 -23.02 -44.45
C TRP A 301 -10.11 -24.25 -44.09
N THR A 302 -9.51 -25.45 -44.07
CA THR A 302 -10.24 -26.71 -43.93
C THR A 302 -10.15 -27.26 -42.49
N PRO A 303 -11.28 -27.46 -41.78
CA PRO A 303 -11.30 -28.04 -40.43
C PRO A 303 -11.20 -29.58 -40.48
N ASN A 304 -10.03 -30.10 -40.85
CA ASN A 304 -9.73 -31.52 -40.85
C ASN A 304 -9.13 -31.98 -39.50
N GLN A 305 -8.76 -33.26 -39.40
CA GLN A 305 -8.19 -33.81 -38.17
C GLN A 305 -6.82 -33.18 -37.81
N GLU A 306 -6.07 -32.72 -38.79
CA GLU A 306 -4.76 -32.06 -38.61
C GLU A 306 -4.91 -30.61 -38.10
N ALA A 307 -6.03 -29.95 -38.45
CA ALA A 307 -6.39 -28.63 -37.96
C ALA A 307 -6.94 -28.62 -36.52
N ARG A 308 -7.21 -29.81 -35.95
CA ARG A 308 -7.80 -29.94 -34.61
C ARG A 308 -6.77 -29.60 -33.54
N MET A 309 -7.16 -28.75 -32.60
CA MET A 309 -6.33 -28.36 -31.47
C MET A 309 -6.47 -29.37 -30.31
N GLU A 310 -5.36 -29.66 -29.64
CA GLU A 310 -5.30 -30.57 -28.51
C GLU A 310 -5.78 -29.88 -27.23
N PRO A 311 -6.76 -30.45 -26.51
CA PRO A 311 -7.17 -29.90 -25.22
C PRO A 311 -6.09 -30.15 -24.15
N LYS A 312 -5.71 -29.11 -23.41
CA LYS A 312 -4.73 -29.15 -22.31
C LYS A 312 -5.37 -29.04 -20.92
N GLY A 313 -6.70 -28.93 -20.85
CA GLY A 313 -7.47 -28.80 -19.62
C GLY A 313 -7.90 -27.36 -19.32
N GLN A 314 -8.93 -27.20 -18.47
CA GLN A 314 -9.52 -25.89 -18.12
C GLN A 314 -9.96 -25.05 -19.34
N GLY A 315 -10.42 -25.70 -20.41
CA GLY A 315 -10.85 -25.04 -21.65
C GLY A 315 -9.71 -24.55 -22.55
N LEU A 316 -8.45 -24.92 -22.28
CA LEU A 316 -7.32 -24.56 -23.14
C LEU A 316 -7.14 -25.59 -24.27
N PHE A 317 -6.93 -25.09 -25.47
CA PHE A 317 -6.62 -25.84 -26.69
C PHE A 317 -5.32 -25.33 -27.29
N GLU A 318 -4.45 -26.24 -27.75
CA GLU A 318 -3.16 -25.90 -28.34
C GLU A 318 -2.88 -26.71 -29.60
N THR A 319 -2.19 -26.12 -30.57
CA THR A 319 -1.56 -26.87 -31.66
C THR A 319 -0.33 -26.15 -32.18
N ARG A 320 0.58 -26.91 -32.78
CA ARG A 320 1.81 -26.40 -33.38
C ARG A 320 1.74 -26.62 -34.88
N ILE A 321 1.97 -25.57 -35.65
CA ILE A 321 1.94 -25.62 -37.11
C ILE A 321 3.28 -25.10 -37.62
N ASP A 322 3.86 -25.85 -38.55
CA ASP A 322 5.08 -25.46 -39.23
C ASP A 322 4.71 -24.46 -40.34
N LEU A 323 5.25 -23.24 -40.27
CA LEU A 323 4.99 -22.12 -41.17
C LEU A 323 6.31 -21.53 -41.66
N GLU A 324 6.46 -21.43 -42.98
CA GLU A 324 7.55 -20.67 -43.60
C GLU A 324 7.38 -19.17 -43.31
N PRO A 325 8.46 -18.38 -43.29
CA PRO A 325 8.37 -16.93 -43.08
C PRO A 325 7.39 -16.26 -44.05
N GLY A 326 6.36 -15.60 -43.50
CA GLY A 326 5.30 -15.01 -44.31
C GLY A 326 4.22 -14.36 -43.45
N ILE A 327 3.24 -13.77 -44.12
CA ILE A 327 2.01 -13.25 -43.50
C ILE A 327 0.91 -14.25 -43.78
N TYR A 328 0.26 -14.75 -42.73
CA TYR A 328 -0.83 -15.71 -42.84
C TYR A 328 -2.10 -15.19 -42.19
N GLN A 329 -3.23 -15.40 -42.84
CA GLN A 329 -4.55 -15.24 -42.23
C GLN A 329 -5.02 -16.56 -41.62
N TYR A 330 -5.64 -16.47 -40.44
CA TYR A 330 -6.19 -17.62 -39.73
C TYR A 330 -7.42 -17.23 -38.90
N ARG A 331 -8.18 -18.24 -38.46
CA ARG A 331 -9.28 -18.12 -37.48
C ARG A 331 -9.40 -19.41 -36.67
N PHE A 332 -10.02 -19.31 -35.50
CA PHE A 332 -10.46 -20.47 -34.73
C PHE A 332 -11.90 -20.83 -35.08
N ILE A 333 -12.19 -22.12 -35.18
CA ILE A 333 -13.54 -22.67 -35.28
C ILE A 333 -13.79 -23.44 -34.00
N VAL A 334 -14.81 -23.04 -33.25
CA VAL A 334 -15.24 -23.60 -31.97
C VAL A 334 -16.54 -24.35 -32.14
#